data_AF-A0A950PQ82-F1
#
_entry.id   AF-A0A950PQ82-F1
#
_cell.length_a   1.000
_cell.length_b   1.000
_cell.length_c   1.000
_cell.angle_alpha   90.00
_cell.angle_beta   90.00
_cell.angle_gamma   90.00
#
_symmetry.space_group_name_H-M   'P 1'
#
loop_
_entity.id
_entity.type
_entity.pdbx_description
1 polymer ?
#
loop_
_entity_poly.entity_id
_entity_poly.type
_entity_poly.pdbx_seq_one_letter_code
_entity_poly.pdbx_strand_id
1 'polypeptide(L)'
;MPETPEVETENLRERIAEAHEELAREGVQWVKYVGLCAAFFAVFAAVSALRSGDLINEALIAQIKASDTWNEYQSARQKEHIYTVALDNLTDRGSKNAALVHSYRSQIAKERSKEKPLAARAGKLEEEAGAEVSRHHAFEYAVALLQVAIALGAVAALARSMPAWYVSLVAGVVGVAFFLRGFI
;
A
#
# COMPACT_ATOMS: atom_id res chain seq x y z
N MET A 1 -38.34 61.58 32.95
CA MET A 1 -37.50 60.66 33.73
C MET A 1 -36.56 60.03 32.74
N PRO A 2 -35.24 60.12 32.91
CA PRO A 2 -34.31 59.44 32.02
C PRO A 2 -34.28 57.96 32.41
N GLU A 3 -34.68 57.08 31.49
CA GLU A 3 -34.44 55.64 31.59
C GLU A 3 -32.93 55.43 31.85
N THR A 4 -32.58 54.71 32.92
CA THR A 4 -31.20 54.58 33.41
C THR A 4 -30.36 53.62 32.56
N PRO A 5 -29.03 53.79 32.51
CA PRO A 5 -28.09 52.94 31.75
C PRO A 5 -28.09 51.45 32.13
N GLU A 6 -28.74 51.07 33.24
CA GLU A 6 -28.84 49.69 33.73
C GLU A 6 -29.70 48.81 32.80
N VAL A 7 -30.81 49.34 32.26
CA VAL A 7 -31.71 48.60 31.34
C VAL A 7 -31.01 48.24 30.03
N GLU A 8 -30.15 49.12 29.54
CA GLU A 8 -29.38 48.91 28.31
C GLU A 8 -28.26 47.87 28.52
N THR A 9 -27.64 47.84 29.71
CA THR A 9 -26.64 46.82 30.07
C THR A 9 -27.23 45.44 30.31
N GLU A 10 -28.46 45.35 30.81
CA GLU A 10 -29.18 44.08 30.98
C GLU A 10 -29.57 43.49 29.62
N ASN A 11 -30.11 44.32 28.72
CA ASN A 11 -30.42 43.92 27.34
C ASN A 11 -29.16 43.48 26.56
N LEU A 12 -28.03 44.16 26.77
CA LEU A 12 -26.74 43.76 26.20
C LEU A 12 -26.24 42.42 26.74
N ARG A 13 -26.38 42.17 28.05
CA ARG A 13 -26.00 40.89 28.67
C ARG A 13 -26.88 39.75 28.19
N GLU A 14 -28.17 40.00 28.05
CA GLU A 14 -29.15 39.03 27.55
C GLU A 14 -28.85 38.66 26.10
N ARG A 15 -28.58 39.64 25.23
CA ARG A 15 -28.14 39.40 23.84
C ARG A 15 -26.81 38.66 23.73
N ILE A 16 -25.87 38.92 24.63
CA ILE A 16 -24.59 38.20 24.70
C ILE A 16 -24.82 36.74 25.14
N ALA A 17 -25.70 36.52 26.11
CA ALA A 17 -26.05 35.18 26.59
C ALA A 17 -26.77 34.36 25.50
N GLU A 18 -27.75 34.95 24.81
CA GLU A 18 -28.45 34.35 23.67
C GLU A 18 -27.47 34.00 22.53
N ALA A 19 -26.59 34.94 22.14
CA ALA A 19 -25.57 34.67 21.13
C ALA A 19 -24.62 33.54 21.53
N HIS A 20 -24.21 33.46 22.80
CA HIS A 20 -23.39 32.36 23.31
C HIS A 20 -24.13 31.01 23.27
N GLU A 21 -25.44 30.99 23.54
CA GLU A 21 -26.25 29.77 23.51
C GLU A 21 -26.51 29.29 22.07
N GLU A 22 -26.73 30.22 21.13
CA GLU A 22 -26.81 29.93 19.70
C GLU A 22 -25.49 29.38 19.14
N LEU A 23 -24.36 30.04 19.45
CA LEU A 23 -23.01 29.57 19.10
C LEU A 23 -22.72 28.18 19.70
N ALA A 24 -23.21 27.90 20.90
CA ALA A 24 -23.07 26.59 21.52
C ALA A 24 -23.92 25.53 20.80
N ARG A 25 -25.15 25.85 20.39
CA ARG A 25 -26.03 24.94 19.62
C ARG A 25 -25.48 24.65 18.24
N GLU A 26 -25.09 25.68 17.49
CA GLU A 26 -24.42 25.53 16.20
C GLU A 26 -23.13 24.72 16.36
N GLY A 27 -22.36 25.06 17.41
CA GLY A 27 -21.19 24.35 17.91
C GLY A 27 -21.37 22.83 18.05
N VAL A 28 -22.52 22.40 18.55
CA VAL A 28 -22.85 20.98 18.76
C VAL A 28 -23.31 20.32 17.45
N GLN A 29 -23.97 21.05 16.55
CA GLN A 29 -24.44 20.50 15.27
C GLN A 29 -23.27 20.27 14.29
N TRP A 30 -22.32 21.21 14.17
CA TRP A 30 -21.20 21.04 13.24
C TRP A 30 -20.27 19.89 13.66
N VAL A 31 -20.00 19.71 14.96
CA VAL A 31 -19.20 18.59 15.49
C VAL A 31 -19.82 17.22 15.15
N LYS A 32 -21.17 17.12 15.10
CA LYS A 32 -21.83 15.88 14.66
C LYS A 32 -21.50 15.56 13.20
N TYR A 33 -21.47 16.56 12.32
CA TYR A 33 -21.08 16.36 10.93
C TYR A 33 -19.61 15.94 10.78
N VAL A 34 -18.71 16.50 11.60
CA VAL A 34 -17.31 16.04 11.66
C VAL A 34 -17.23 14.56 12.01
N GLY A 35 -17.99 14.12 13.02
CA GLY A 35 -18.06 12.71 13.42
C GLY A 35 -18.61 11.81 12.31
N LEU A 36 -19.65 12.25 11.60
CA LEU A 36 -20.23 11.52 10.47
C LEU A 36 -19.22 11.37 9.31
N CYS A 37 -18.52 12.45 8.95
CA CYS A 37 -17.48 12.43 7.93
C CYS A 37 -16.31 11.52 8.33
N ALA A 38 -15.88 11.56 9.60
CA ALA A 38 -14.83 10.69 10.11
C ALA A 38 -15.24 9.21 10.04
N ALA A 39 -16.48 8.87 10.42
CA ALA A 39 -17.01 7.51 10.30
C ALA A 39 -17.07 7.05 8.83
N PHE A 40 -17.50 7.94 7.93
CA PHE A 40 -17.49 7.67 6.49
C PHE A 40 -16.08 7.38 5.97
N PHE A 41 -15.11 8.27 6.24
CA PHE A 41 -13.70 8.07 5.84
C PHE A 41 -13.09 6.80 6.45
N ALA A 42 -13.47 6.43 7.67
CA ALA A 42 -12.99 5.21 8.31
C ALA A 42 -13.42 3.95 7.56
N VAL A 43 -14.64 3.92 7.01
CA VAL A 43 -15.10 2.78 6.17
C VAL A 43 -14.23 2.66 4.91
N PHE A 44 -13.97 3.76 4.20
CA PHE A 44 -13.10 3.74 3.03
C PHE A 44 -11.66 3.36 3.38
N ALA A 45 -11.14 3.85 4.51
CA ALA A 45 -9.80 3.52 4.97
C ALA A 45 -9.68 2.03 5.27
N ALA A 46 -10.68 1.45 5.93
CA ALA A 46 -10.71 0.01 6.21
C ALA A 46 -10.74 -0.81 4.91
N VAL A 47 -11.63 -0.50 3.97
CA VAL A 47 -11.70 -1.24 2.70
C VAL A 47 -10.40 -1.09 1.89
N SER A 48 -9.83 0.12 1.85
CA SER A 48 -8.53 0.38 1.21
C SER A 48 -7.43 -0.47 1.85
N ALA A 49 -7.38 -0.53 3.18
CA ALA A 49 -6.36 -1.29 3.91
C ALA A 49 -6.48 -2.80 3.65
N LEU A 50 -7.70 -3.35 3.62
CA LEU A 50 -7.91 -4.75 3.26
C LEU A 50 -7.40 -5.03 1.83
N ARG A 51 -7.75 -4.17 0.86
CA ARG A 51 -7.29 -4.38 -0.52
C ARG A 51 -5.80 -4.17 -0.73
N SER A 52 -5.21 -3.19 -0.06
CA SER A 52 -3.76 -3.03 0.00
C SER A 52 -3.13 -4.33 0.52
N GLY A 53 -3.62 -4.84 1.66
CA GLY A 53 -3.12 -6.08 2.28
C GLY A 53 -3.14 -7.28 1.33
N ASP A 54 -4.24 -7.50 0.61
CA ASP A 54 -4.35 -8.60 -0.35
C ASP A 54 -3.33 -8.48 -1.49
N LEU A 55 -3.22 -7.30 -2.10
CA LEU A 55 -2.35 -7.05 -3.26
C LEU A 55 -0.87 -7.22 -2.90
N ILE A 56 -0.43 -6.65 -1.77
CA ILE A 56 0.95 -6.80 -1.35
C ILE A 56 1.27 -8.23 -0.96
N ASN A 57 0.31 -8.96 -0.40
CA ASN A 57 0.51 -10.36 -0.03
C ASN A 57 0.65 -11.24 -1.29
N GLU A 58 -0.19 -11.04 -2.31
CA GLU A 58 -0.05 -11.77 -3.58
C GLU A 58 1.27 -11.42 -4.28
N ALA A 59 1.63 -10.12 -4.31
CA ALA A 59 2.90 -9.67 -4.84
C ALA A 59 4.10 -10.33 -4.12
N LEU A 60 4.03 -10.42 -2.78
CA LEU A 60 5.07 -11.06 -1.98
C LEU A 60 5.18 -12.55 -2.29
N ILE A 61 4.04 -13.25 -2.42
CA ILE A 61 4.02 -14.67 -2.81
C ILE A 61 4.64 -14.84 -4.20
N ALA A 62 4.29 -14.00 -5.18
CA ALA A 62 4.87 -14.03 -6.51
C ALA A 62 6.39 -13.76 -6.49
N GLN A 63 6.84 -12.77 -5.71
CA GLN A 63 8.25 -12.45 -5.51
C GLN A 63 9.04 -13.60 -4.86
N ILE A 64 8.45 -14.29 -3.87
CA ILE A 64 9.05 -15.48 -3.25
C ILE A 64 9.19 -16.60 -4.29
N LYS A 65 8.13 -16.88 -5.05
CA LYS A 65 8.17 -17.89 -6.13
C LYS A 65 9.20 -17.53 -7.21
N ALA A 66 9.35 -16.25 -7.55
CA ALA A 66 10.37 -15.78 -8.48
C ALA A 66 11.77 -16.04 -7.95
N SER A 67 12.01 -15.68 -6.68
CA SER A 67 13.28 -15.94 -5.97
C SER A 67 13.62 -17.43 -5.94
N ASP A 68 12.66 -18.29 -5.60
CA ASP A 68 12.83 -19.74 -5.61
C ASP A 68 13.17 -20.26 -7.02
N THR A 69 12.52 -19.71 -8.04
CA THR A 69 12.79 -20.08 -9.45
C THR A 69 14.18 -19.62 -9.88
N TRP A 70 14.63 -18.44 -9.44
CA TRP A 70 16.00 -17.98 -9.66
C TRP A 70 17.02 -18.87 -8.93
N ASN A 71 16.72 -19.30 -7.71
CA ASN A 71 17.56 -20.24 -6.97
C ASN A 71 17.66 -21.59 -7.70
N GLU A 72 16.57 -22.08 -8.29
CA GLU A 72 16.58 -23.29 -9.11
C GLU A 72 17.42 -23.09 -10.39
N TYR A 73 17.28 -21.95 -11.06
CA TYR A 73 18.11 -21.59 -12.21
C TYR A 73 19.59 -21.56 -11.86
N GLN A 74 19.97 -20.90 -10.75
CA GLN A 74 21.35 -20.84 -10.27
C GLN A 74 21.88 -22.24 -9.92
N SER A 75 21.05 -23.11 -9.32
CA SER A 75 21.41 -24.50 -9.06
C SER A 75 21.66 -25.29 -10.35
N ALA A 76 20.82 -25.12 -11.37
CA ALA A 76 21.01 -25.76 -12.67
C ALA A 76 22.31 -25.30 -13.35
N ARG A 77 22.58 -23.98 -13.35
CA ARG A 77 23.84 -23.39 -13.84
C ARG A 77 25.05 -23.94 -13.10
N GLN A 78 24.98 -24.06 -11.78
CA GLN A 78 26.07 -24.61 -10.98
C GLN A 78 26.33 -26.09 -11.31
N LYS A 79 25.28 -26.90 -11.49
CA LYS A 79 25.40 -28.31 -11.90
C LYS A 79 25.99 -28.43 -13.30
N GLU A 80 25.52 -27.62 -14.26
CA GLU A 80 26.09 -27.53 -15.61
C GLU A 80 27.59 -27.24 -15.53
N HIS A 81 27.99 -26.23 -14.75
CA HIS A 81 29.38 -25.86 -14.57
C HIS A 81 30.22 -26.99 -13.97
N ILE A 82 29.73 -27.66 -12.92
CA ILE A 82 30.42 -28.80 -12.30
C ILE A 82 30.62 -29.94 -13.30
N TYR A 83 29.58 -30.30 -14.08
CA TYR A 83 29.71 -31.36 -15.09
C TYR A 83 30.65 -30.96 -16.24
N THR A 84 30.68 -29.67 -16.60
CA THR A 84 31.60 -29.14 -17.61
C THR A 84 33.04 -29.28 -17.13
N VAL A 85 33.35 -28.82 -15.91
CA VAL A 85 34.68 -28.98 -15.31
C VAL A 85 35.07 -30.46 -15.18
N ALA A 86 34.14 -31.34 -14.80
CA ALA A 86 34.41 -32.78 -14.72
C ALA A 86 34.72 -33.38 -16.11
N LEU A 87 34.01 -32.95 -17.15
CA LEU A 87 34.25 -33.37 -18.52
C LEU A 87 35.62 -32.88 -19.03
N ASP A 88 35.96 -31.61 -18.80
CA ASP A 88 37.23 -31.01 -19.21
C ASP A 88 38.42 -31.73 -18.56
N ASN A 89 38.32 -32.02 -17.26
CA ASN A 89 39.33 -32.82 -16.55
C ASN A 89 39.50 -34.23 -17.13
N LEU A 90 38.43 -34.86 -17.62
CA LEU A 90 38.50 -36.18 -18.24
C LEU A 90 39.12 -36.14 -19.63
N THR A 91 38.85 -35.09 -20.41
CA THR A 91 39.45 -34.89 -21.72
C THR A 91 40.92 -34.53 -21.63
N ASP A 92 41.33 -33.68 -20.68
CA ASP A 92 42.73 -33.30 -20.46
C ASP A 92 43.60 -34.49 -20.03
N ARG A 93 43.02 -35.43 -19.28
CA ARG A 93 43.67 -36.69 -18.89
C ARG A 93 43.71 -37.75 -19.99
N GLY A 94 43.14 -37.47 -21.17
CA GLY A 94 43.11 -38.41 -22.31
C GLY A 94 42.27 -39.67 -22.05
N SER A 95 41.22 -39.56 -21.22
CA SER A 95 40.38 -40.72 -20.87
C SER A 95 39.72 -41.35 -22.10
N LYS A 96 39.90 -42.67 -22.28
CA LYS A 96 39.30 -43.45 -23.39
C LYS A 96 37.87 -43.91 -23.10
N ASN A 97 37.30 -43.56 -21.94
CA ASN A 97 35.97 -44.02 -21.55
C ASN A 97 34.86 -43.17 -22.22
N ALA A 98 34.53 -43.54 -23.46
CA ALA A 98 33.53 -42.85 -24.28
C ALA A 98 32.14 -42.80 -23.63
N ALA A 99 31.74 -43.82 -22.86
CA ALA A 99 30.46 -43.86 -22.17
C ALA A 99 30.36 -42.79 -21.07
N LEU A 100 31.44 -42.57 -20.32
CA LEU A 100 31.49 -41.56 -19.27
C LEU A 100 31.46 -40.14 -19.85
N VAL A 101 32.20 -39.90 -20.93
CA VAL A 101 32.18 -38.62 -21.67
C VAL A 101 30.79 -38.31 -22.21
N HIS A 102 30.12 -39.31 -22.80
CA HIS A 102 28.75 -39.14 -23.29
C HIS A 102 27.76 -38.85 -22.16
N SER A 103 27.88 -39.54 -21.02
CA SER A 103 27.05 -39.29 -19.83
C SER A 103 27.16 -37.84 -19.33
N TYR A 104 28.37 -37.31 -19.18
CA TYR A 104 28.55 -35.91 -18.77
C TYR A 104 27.99 -34.92 -19.80
N ARG A 105 28.21 -35.14 -21.10
CA ARG A 105 27.61 -34.30 -22.15
C ARG A 105 26.08 -34.32 -22.09
N SER A 106 25.48 -35.48 -21.85
CA SER A 106 24.03 -35.59 -21.69
C SER A 106 23.53 -34.85 -20.44
N GLN A 107 24.26 -34.91 -19.32
CA GLN A 107 23.89 -34.18 -18.10
C GLN A 107 24.00 -32.66 -18.28
N ILE A 108 25.06 -32.17 -18.94
CA ILE A 108 25.21 -30.75 -19.30
C ILE A 108 24.03 -30.30 -20.16
N ALA A 109 23.69 -31.04 -21.23
CA ALA A 109 22.58 -30.71 -22.10
C ALA A 109 21.24 -30.69 -21.34
N LYS A 110 21.05 -31.64 -20.42
CA LYS A 110 19.86 -31.72 -19.57
C LYS A 110 19.72 -30.51 -18.65
N GLU A 111 20.76 -30.12 -17.92
CA GLU A 111 20.71 -28.95 -17.03
C GLU A 111 20.56 -27.65 -17.82
N ARG A 112 21.30 -27.49 -18.93
CA ARG A 112 21.18 -26.34 -19.84
C ARG A 112 19.76 -26.18 -20.41
N SER A 113 19.07 -27.29 -20.68
CA SER A 113 17.69 -27.24 -21.18
C SER A 113 16.70 -26.63 -20.18
N LYS A 114 16.99 -26.68 -18.87
CA LYS A 114 16.16 -26.11 -17.81
C LYS A 114 16.37 -24.61 -17.62
N GLU A 115 17.52 -24.07 -18.02
CA GLU A 115 17.90 -22.67 -17.78
C GLU A 115 16.91 -21.68 -18.41
N LYS A 116 16.65 -21.81 -19.71
CA LYS A 116 15.72 -20.91 -20.43
C LYS A 116 14.30 -20.90 -19.86
N PRO A 117 13.63 -22.06 -19.63
CA PRO A 117 12.28 -22.04 -19.07
C PRO A 117 12.25 -21.52 -17.62
N LEU A 118 13.28 -21.79 -16.81
CA LEU A 118 13.36 -21.24 -15.45
C LEU A 118 13.53 -19.73 -15.46
N ALA A 119 14.44 -19.19 -16.28
CA ALA A 119 14.62 -17.74 -16.41
C ALA A 119 13.35 -17.05 -16.93
N ALA A 120 12.68 -17.64 -17.92
CA ALA A 120 11.42 -17.10 -18.44
C ALA A 120 10.30 -17.13 -17.40
N ARG A 121 10.21 -18.20 -16.60
CA ARG A 121 9.21 -18.31 -15.52
C ARG A 121 9.49 -17.32 -14.39
N ALA A 122 10.75 -17.17 -13.98
CA ALA A 122 11.15 -16.21 -12.96
C ALA A 122 10.80 -14.77 -13.38
N GLY A 123 11.15 -14.38 -14.61
CA GLY A 123 10.82 -13.05 -15.13
C GLY A 123 9.33 -12.76 -15.20
N LYS A 124 8.49 -13.75 -15.57
CA LYS A 124 7.03 -13.58 -15.53
C LYS A 124 6.49 -13.37 -14.12
N LEU A 125 7.00 -14.13 -13.15
CA LEU A 125 6.60 -13.99 -11.74
C LEU A 125 7.02 -12.62 -11.17
N GLU A 126 8.17 -12.08 -11.57
CA GLU A 126 8.60 -10.73 -11.20
C GLU A 126 7.71 -9.65 -11.83
N GLU A 127 7.31 -9.83 -13.08
CA GLU A 127 6.38 -8.91 -13.75
C GLU A 127 5.00 -8.89 -13.09
N GLU A 128 4.46 -10.08 -12.77
CA GLU A 128 3.22 -10.23 -12.01
C GLU A 128 3.32 -9.56 -10.63
N ALA A 129 4.41 -9.81 -9.89
CA ALA A 129 4.65 -9.18 -8.60
C ALA A 129 4.71 -7.65 -8.72
N GLY A 130 5.43 -7.13 -9.71
CA GLY A 130 5.54 -5.68 -9.96
C GLY A 130 4.21 -5.02 -10.30
N ALA A 131 3.35 -5.69 -11.06
CA ALA A 131 2.02 -5.20 -11.40
C ALA A 131 1.14 -5.07 -10.14
N GLU A 132 1.16 -6.07 -9.27
CA GLU A 132 0.39 -6.05 -8.02
C GLU A 132 0.91 -5.00 -7.01
N VAL A 133 2.23 -4.81 -6.92
CA VAL A 133 2.83 -3.72 -6.11
C VAL A 133 2.39 -2.34 -6.62
N SER A 134 2.29 -2.16 -7.94
CA SER A 134 1.88 -0.87 -8.50
C SER A 134 0.45 -0.49 -8.09
N ARG A 135 -0.45 -1.48 -8.03
CA ARG A 135 -1.83 -1.31 -7.56
C ARG A 135 -1.90 -1.11 -6.05
N HIS A 136 -1.06 -1.82 -5.28
CA HIS A 136 -0.93 -1.64 -3.84
C HIS A 136 -0.71 -0.18 -3.43
N HIS A 137 0.21 0.53 -4.09
CA HIS A 137 0.53 1.91 -3.74
C HIS A 137 -0.67 2.86 -3.80
N ALA A 138 -1.60 2.66 -4.73
CA ALA A 138 -2.80 3.49 -4.82
C ALA A 138 -3.70 3.35 -3.59
N PHE A 139 -3.89 2.11 -3.10
CA PHE A 139 -4.65 1.85 -1.88
C PHE A 139 -3.90 2.30 -0.63
N GLU A 140 -2.59 2.12 -0.56
CA GLU A 140 -1.75 2.57 0.55
C GLU A 140 -1.84 4.09 0.75
N TYR A 141 -1.73 4.86 -0.34
CA TYR A 141 -1.91 6.32 -0.29
C TYR A 141 -3.33 6.72 0.11
N ALA A 142 -4.35 5.99 -0.34
CA ALA A 142 -5.73 6.22 0.08
C ALA A 142 -5.89 6.04 1.60
N VAL A 143 -5.36 4.96 2.18
CA VAL A 143 -5.38 4.70 3.63
C VAL A 143 -4.72 5.85 4.38
N ALA A 144 -3.51 6.24 3.98
CA ALA A 144 -2.74 7.28 4.67
C ALA A 144 -3.48 8.62 4.67
N LEU A 145 -4.01 9.04 3.52
CA LEU A 145 -4.75 10.31 3.40
C LEU A 145 -6.07 10.30 4.19
N LEU A 146 -6.81 9.18 4.18
CA LEU A 146 -8.04 9.05 4.95
C LEU A 146 -7.77 9.06 6.46
N GLN A 147 -6.68 8.45 6.93
CA GLN A 147 -6.27 8.52 8.33
C GLN A 147 -5.91 9.95 8.75
N VAL A 148 -5.17 10.68 7.92
CA VAL A 148 -4.86 12.10 8.15
C VAL A 148 -6.15 12.93 8.18
N ALA A 149 -7.11 12.68 7.29
CA ALA A 149 -8.40 13.35 7.27
C ALA A 149 -9.20 13.10 8.57
N ILE A 150 -9.24 11.85 9.05
CA ILE A 150 -9.91 11.50 10.31
C ILE A 150 -9.24 12.20 11.50
N ALA A 151 -7.91 12.18 11.57
CA ALA A 151 -7.15 12.81 12.64
C ALA A 151 -7.36 14.34 12.66
N LEU A 152 -7.26 15.00 11.51
CA LEU A 152 -7.52 16.43 11.39
C LEU A 152 -8.98 16.77 11.70
N GLY A 153 -9.94 15.91 11.34
CA GLY A 153 -11.33 16.04 11.74
C GLY A 153 -11.50 16.00 13.26
N ALA A 154 -10.88 15.03 13.93
CA ALA A 154 -10.90 14.95 15.39
C ALA A 154 -10.28 16.18 16.07
N VAL A 155 -9.13 16.66 15.56
CA VAL A 155 -8.50 17.90 16.06
C VAL A 155 -9.40 19.11 15.81
N ALA A 156 -10.04 19.20 14.64
CA ALA A 156 -10.97 20.29 14.34
C ALA A 156 -12.10 20.32 15.37
N ALA A 157 -12.76 19.17 15.61
CA ALA A 157 -13.85 19.03 16.59
C ALA A 157 -13.43 19.45 18.00
N LEU A 158 -12.24 19.05 18.45
CA LEU A 158 -11.71 19.41 19.77
C LEU A 158 -11.32 20.89 19.88
N ALA A 159 -10.65 21.43 18.86
CA ALA A 159 -10.18 22.81 18.84
C ALA A 159 -11.27 23.82 18.44
N ARG A 160 -12.48 23.34 18.11
CA ARG A 160 -13.56 24.13 17.50
C ARG A 160 -13.10 25.00 16.32
N SER A 161 -12.21 24.44 15.50
CA SER A 161 -11.56 25.14 14.38
C SER A 161 -12.18 24.76 13.05
N MET A 162 -13.00 25.67 12.49
CA MET A 162 -13.57 25.51 11.14
C MET A 162 -12.51 25.38 10.03
N PRO A 163 -11.40 26.13 10.04
CA PRO A 163 -10.33 25.94 9.05
C PRO A 163 -9.75 24.52 9.06
N ALA A 164 -9.52 23.95 10.24
CA ALA A 164 -8.99 22.59 10.36
C ALA A 164 -9.97 21.55 9.80
N TRP A 165 -11.28 21.80 9.93
CA TRP A 165 -12.31 20.93 9.35
C TRP A 165 -12.33 20.97 7.82
N TYR A 166 -12.16 22.15 7.20
CA TYR A 166 -12.06 22.21 5.74
C TYR A 166 -10.83 21.49 5.19
N VAL A 167 -9.68 21.63 5.86
CA VAL A 167 -8.46 20.89 5.48
C VAL A 167 -8.67 19.38 5.59
N SER A 168 -9.37 18.92 6.64
CA SER A 168 -9.66 17.51 6.81
C SER A 168 -10.60 16.96 5.73
N LEU A 169 -11.60 17.75 5.32
CA LEU A 169 -12.50 17.41 4.21
C LEU A 169 -11.73 17.29 2.88
N VAL A 170 -10.85 18.25 2.57
CA VAL A 170 -10.03 18.21 1.35
C VAL A 170 -9.14 16.97 1.36
N ALA A 171 -8.45 16.70 2.47
CA ALA A 171 -7.62 15.50 2.60
C ALA A 171 -8.45 14.22 2.41
N GLY A 172 -9.66 14.17 2.97
CA GLY A 172 -10.57 13.03 2.84
C GLY A 172 -11.05 12.81 1.40
N VAL A 173 -11.43 13.88 0.70
CA VAL A 173 -11.85 13.80 -0.72
C VAL A 173 -10.69 13.32 -1.60
N VAL A 174 -9.47 13.84 -1.38
CA VAL A 174 -8.28 13.36 -2.11
C VAL A 174 -8.02 11.88 -1.80
N GLY A 175 -8.15 11.46 -0.54
CA GLY A 175 -8.04 10.05 -0.16
C GLY A 175 -9.06 9.15 -0.86
N VAL A 176 -10.33 9.56 -0.96
CA VAL A 176 -11.36 8.83 -1.73
C VAL A 176 -11.03 8.80 -3.22
N ALA A 177 -10.46 9.86 -3.79
CA ALA A 177 -10.02 9.86 -5.18
C ALA A 177 -8.90 8.83 -5.44
N PHE A 178 -7.93 8.71 -4.52
CA PHE A 178 -6.91 7.66 -4.59
C PHE A 178 -7.51 6.26 -4.44
N PHE A 179 -8.49 6.09 -3.56
CA PHE A 179 -9.22 4.82 -3.42
C PHE A 179 -9.88 4.41 -4.74
N LEU A 180 -10.58 5.32 -5.40
CA LEU A 180 -11.22 5.06 -6.69
C LEU A 180 -10.19 4.76 -7.79
N ARG A 181 -9.06 5.47 -7.79
CA ARG A 181 -7.94 5.20 -8.70
C ARG A 181 -7.35 3.81 -8.48
N GLY A 182 -7.36 3.26 -7.27
CA GLY A 182 -6.87 1.91 -6.99
C GLY A 182 -7.66 0.80 -7.71
N PHE A 183 -8.90 1.06 -8.12
CA PHE A 183 -9.71 0.11 -8.91
C PHE A 183 -9.50 0.20 -10.42
N ILE A 184 -8.85 1.25 -10.91
CA ILE A 184 -8.63 1.52 -12.34
C ILE A 184 -7.19 1.12 -12.70
#